data_AF-W1PTL9-F1
#
_entry.id   AF-W1PTL9-F1
#
_cell.length_a   1.000
_cell.length_b   1.000
_cell.length_c   1.000
_cell.angle_alpha   90.00
_cell.angle_beta   90.00
_cell.angle_gamma   90.00
#
_symmetry.space_group_name_H-M   'P 1'
#
loop_
_entity.id
_entity.type
_entity.pdbx_description
1 polymer ?
#
loop_
_entity_poly.entity_id
_entity_poly.type
_entity_poly.pdbx_seq_one_letter_code
_entity_poly.pdbx_strand_id
1 'polypeptide(L)'
;MQGYYYLLLFGFLGLCTNFSFGEYGDGPRYDSTAYTECKLYPEAPLYNGGILAKEVSKHPGTQVYSPAYVLRNLTKGAKYTFSCWVRIKGAGTARVMARLLTDNSTDKCVGTVSAQSGCWSFLKGGFVATESNSVLFLQDSQQRDIEISIASASLQPFTDEQWRMHQEDNIRSKRQRRVAVHISDAMGRRLQGAIVTIEQKSKAFPFGSAIAKTILGNQPYEDWFAERFNAAVFENELKWYATEPEPGKLNYSLPDQLLRLVRSRGIPTIRGHNIFWEDPVYTPSWVRNLSGNALLQAVNSRIQSLMSRYKGEFVHWDVSNEMLHFDFYESRLGPNATAYFFETAKRSDPWATLFMNDFNVVETCGDENSTVDVYVSRLRELMDGGYVMDGIGLEAHFTRPNVPLMRSILDKLATLGLPIWLTEVDISKTLDHETQATYLEEVLREGFSHPSINGIMLWTALHPNGCYQMCLTDNNLHNLPTGVVVDKLLKEWETKEVKGLTGDRGSFDFQAFLGEYKVIATFGAKTVESSLSVCQGDETLHMIIPI
;
A
#
# COMPACT_ATOMS: atom_id res chain seq x y z
N MET A 1 -13.15 28.77 -76.34
CA MET A 1 -11.76 29.15 -76.70
C MET A 1 -11.31 30.13 -75.64
N GLN A 2 -10.56 29.67 -74.62
CA GLN A 2 -9.08 29.74 -74.54
C GLN A 2 -8.58 31.21 -74.53
N GLY A 3 -7.75 31.70 -73.61
CA GLY A 3 -6.98 31.12 -72.51
C GLY A 3 -5.81 32.06 -72.13
N TYR A 4 -5.31 31.93 -70.90
CA TYR A 4 -4.08 32.50 -70.28
C TYR A 4 -4.06 34.02 -69.96
N TYR A 5 -3.43 34.58 -68.90
CA TYR A 5 -2.22 34.27 -68.11
C TYR A 5 -2.33 34.77 -66.62
N TYR A 6 -1.85 33.95 -65.68
CA TYR A 6 -1.12 34.19 -64.39
C TYR A 6 -1.63 35.16 -63.30
N LEU A 7 -1.76 34.61 -62.07
CA LEU A 7 -1.34 35.27 -60.83
C LEU A 7 -0.93 34.24 -59.76
N LEU A 8 0.23 34.45 -59.15
CA LEU A 8 0.79 33.69 -58.03
C LEU A 8 -0.05 33.87 -56.75
N LEU A 9 -0.31 32.77 -56.03
CA LEU A 9 -0.87 32.78 -54.68
C LEU A 9 -0.05 31.85 -53.78
N PHE A 10 0.63 32.46 -52.81
CA PHE A 10 1.24 31.80 -51.65
C PHE A 10 0.12 31.28 -50.75
N GLY A 11 0.04 29.96 -50.57
CA GLY A 11 -0.81 29.31 -49.58
C GLY A 11 -0.02 29.02 -48.30
N PHE A 12 -0.37 29.70 -47.21
CA PHE A 12 0.09 29.37 -45.85
C PHE A 12 -0.47 27.99 -45.44
N LEU A 13 0.41 27.01 -45.21
CA LEU A 13 0.06 25.80 -44.47
C LEU A 13 -0.08 26.15 -42.98
N GLY A 14 -1.31 26.15 -42.48
CA GLY A 14 -1.59 26.07 -41.05
C GLY A 14 -1.36 24.64 -40.57
N LEU A 15 -0.32 24.46 -39.75
CA LEU A 15 -0.08 23.24 -38.98
C LEU A 15 -1.19 23.06 -37.94
N CYS A 16 -2.22 22.28 -38.27
CA CYS A 16 -3.03 21.63 -37.25
C CYS A 16 -2.21 20.48 -36.68
N THR A 17 -1.57 20.69 -35.53
CA THR A 17 -1.01 19.60 -34.73
C THR A 17 -2.17 18.79 -34.18
N ASN A 18 -2.58 17.77 -34.93
CA ASN A 18 -3.26 16.61 -34.39
C ASN A 18 -2.34 16.01 -33.33
N PHE A 19 -2.72 16.10 -32.05
CA PHE A 19 -2.18 15.21 -31.05
C PHE A 19 -2.63 13.79 -31.43
N SER A 20 -1.75 13.10 -32.17
CA SER A 20 -1.84 11.66 -32.32
C SER A 20 -1.75 11.07 -30.93
N PHE A 21 -2.83 10.44 -30.46
CA PHE A 21 -2.71 9.43 -29.42
C PHE A 21 -1.69 8.42 -29.93
N GLY A 22 -0.55 8.30 -29.25
CA GLY A 22 0.37 7.21 -29.52
C GLY A 22 -0.38 5.89 -29.34
N GLU A 23 -0.25 4.98 -30.29
CA GLU A 23 -0.53 3.57 -30.06
C GLU A 23 0.40 3.10 -28.93
N TYR A 24 -0.11 3.06 -27.70
CA TYR A 24 0.65 2.71 -26.51
C TYR A 24 0.58 1.19 -26.27
N GLY A 25 1.69 0.50 -26.53
CA GLY A 25 2.11 -0.80 -25.98
C GLY A 25 1.18 -2.01 -26.20
N ASP A 26 1.50 -2.84 -27.20
CA ASP A 26 0.87 -4.14 -27.55
C ASP A 26 0.97 -5.26 -26.47
N GLY A 27 1.13 -4.91 -25.18
CA GLY A 27 1.27 -5.87 -24.07
C GLY A 27 -0.05 -6.17 -23.34
N PRO A 28 -0.19 -7.34 -22.69
CA PRO A 28 -1.34 -7.62 -21.84
C PRO A 28 -1.35 -6.69 -20.63
N ARG A 29 -2.55 -6.24 -20.21
CA ARG A 29 -2.73 -5.49 -18.95
C ARG A 29 -2.59 -6.42 -17.75
N TYR A 30 -2.03 -5.93 -16.64
CA TYR A 30 -2.02 -6.70 -15.38
C TYR A 30 -3.44 -7.03 -14.91
N ASP A 31 -3.68 -8.30 -14.64
CA ASP A 31 -4.92 -8.86 -14.12
C ASP A 31 -4.85 -8.99 -12.59
N SER A 32 -5.62 -8.17 -11.87
CA SER A 32 -5.69 -8.14 -10.40
C SER A 32 -6.61 -9.21 -9.81
N THR A 33 -7.21 -10.09 -10.61
CA THR A 33 -8.10 -11.16 -10.12
C THR A 33 -7.39 -12.01 -9.07
N ALA A 34 -8.04 -12.22 -7.93
CA ALA A 34 -7.57 -13.04 -6.83
C ALA A 34 -8.75 -13.60 -6.03
N TYR A 35 -8.50 -14.63 -5.23
CA TYR A 35 -9.51 -15.28 -4.40
C TYR A 35 -8.93 -15.70 -3.06
N THR A 36 -9.75 -15.59 -2.02
CA THR A 36 -9.48 -16.07 -0.66
C THR A 36 -10.39 -17.22 -0.23
N GLU A 37 -11.43 -17.50 -1.02
CA GLU A 37 -12.33 -18.65 -0.86
C GLU A 37 -11.99 -19.73 -1.89
N CYS A 38 -12.13 -21.00 -1.49
CA CYS A 38 -11.97 -22.09 -2.43
C CYS A 38 -13.25 -22.32 -3.25
N LYS A 39 -13.10 -22.92 -4.44
CA LYS A 39 -14.21 -23.19 -5.38
C LYS A 39 -14.33 -24.68 -5.68
N LEU A 40 -15.54 -25.15 -5.98
CA LEU A 40 -15.76 -26.54 -6.40
C LEU A 40 -15.05 -26.88 -7.72
N TYR A 41 -14.98 -25.90 -8.63
CA TYR A 41 -14.31 -26.03 -9.91
C TYR A 41 -13.34 -24.85 -10.11
N PRO A 42 -12.15 -25.10 -10.70
CA PRO A 42 -11.21 -24.03 -10.99
C PRO A 42 -11.72 -23.18 -12.16
N GLU A 43 -11.41 -21.89 -12.13
CA GLU A 43 -11.67 -21.00 -13.27
C GLU A 43 -10.60 -21.15 -14.36
N ALA A 44 -10.83 -20.53 -15.52
CA ALA A 44 -9.85 -20.45 -16.59
C ALA A 44 -8.53 -19.81 -16.11
N PRO A 45 -7.38 -20.17 -16.71
CA PRO A 45 -6.11 -19.56 -16.34
C PRO A 45 -6.10 -18.07 -16.70
N LEU A 46 -5.56 -17.25 -15.80
CA LEU A 46 -5.27 -15.85 -16.12
C LEU A 46 -4.37 -15.78 -17.35
N TYR A 47 -4.50 -14.74 -18.17
CA TYR A 47 -3.70 -14.55 -19.40
C TYR A 47 -3.73 -15.76 -20.36
N ASN A 48 -4.81 -16.56 -20.35
CA ASN A 48 -4.90 -17.82 -21.10
C ASN A 48 -3.70 -18.76 -20.86
N GLY A 49 -3.12 -18.74 -19.66
CA GLY A 49 -1.96 -19.55 -19.26
C GLY A 49 -0.59 -18.92 -19.53
N GLY A 50 -0.52 -17.76 -20.19
CA GLY A 50 0.72 -17.04 -20.44
C GLY A 50 1.76 -17.91 -21.15
N ILE A 51 3.00 -17.94 -20.65
CA ILE A 51 4.06 -18.78 -21.23
C ILE A 51 3.89 -20.27 -20.93
N LEU A 52 3.19 -20.63 -19.84
CA LEU A 52 2.91 -22.02 -19.49
C LEU A 52 1.90 -22.68 -20.43
N ALA A 53 1.07 -21.89 -21.14
CA ALA A 53 0.17 -22.43 -22.16
C ALA A 53 0.93 -23.09 -23.32
N LYS A 54 2.17 -22.65 -23.57
CA LYS A 54 3.03 -23.14 -24.66
C LYS A 54 3.98 -24.25 -24.21
N GLU A 55 4.22 -24.40 -22.90
CA GLU A 55 5.13 -25.40 -22.34
C GLU A 55 4.35 -26.60 -21.75
N VAL A 56 4.36 -27.73 -22.47
CA VAL A 56 3.61 -28.94 -22.10
C VAL A 56 4.36 -29.83 -21.09
N SER A 57 5.63 -29.54 -20.79
CA SER A 57 6.46 -30.43 -19.96
C SER A 57 6.22 -30.25 -18.46
N LYS A 58 5.17 -30.90 -17.95
CA LYS A 58 5.15 -31.37 -16.55
C LYS A 58 6.25 -32.40 -16.39
N HIS A 59 7.15 -32.23 -15.42
CA HIS A 59 8.18 -33.25 -15.17
C HIS A 59 7.52 -34.52 -14.57
N PRO A 60 7.56 -35.69 -15.23
CA PRO A 60 7.20 -36.96 -14.62
C PRO A 60 8.49 -37.51 -14.00
N GLY A 61 8.86 -37.01 -12.83
CA GLY A 61 10.09 -37.37 -12.13
C GLY A 61 9.79 -37.76 -10.69
N THR A 62 10.44 -38.82 -10.23
CA THR A 62 10.33 -39.45 -8.91
C THR A 62 10.36 -38.44 -7.75
N GLN A 63 9.25 -38.37 -7.01
CA GLN A 63 9.02 -37.87 -5.64
C GLN A 63 9.51 -36.49 -5.17
N VAL A 64 10.50 -35.81 -5.77
CA VAL A 64 11.10 -34.67 -5.06
C VAL A 64 10.38 -33.33 -5.28
N TYR A 65 9.83 -33.04 -6.47
CA TYR A 65 9.19 -31.74 -6.75
C TYR A 65 8.04 -31.87 -7.77
N SER A 66 6.92 -32.51 -7.40
CA SER A 66 5.75 -32.62 -8.28
C SER A 66 4.52 -32.04 -7.58
N PRO A 67 3.81 -31.09 -8.21
CA PRO A 67 3.96 -30.61 -9.59
C PRO A 67 5.05 -29.53 -9.78
N ALA A 68 5.73 -29.55 -10.95
CA ALA A 68 6.76 -28.57 -11.34
C ALA A 68 6.75 -28.22 -12.84
N TYR A 69 7.28 -27.02 -13.14
CA TYR A 69 7.45 -26.42 -14.45
C TYR A 69 8.92 -26.05 -14.66
N VAL A 70 9.52 -26.53 -15.74
CA VAL A 70 10.88 -26.12 -16.15
C VAL A 70 10.75 -24.88 -17.02
N LEU A 71 11.17 -23.74 -16.49
CA LEU A 71 11.08 -22.45 -17.16
C LEU A 71 12.39 -22.16 -17.91
N ARG A 72 12.30 -21.93 -19.21
CA ARG A 72 13.46 -21.61 -20.07
C ARG A 72 13.32 -20.23 -20.68
N ASN A 73 14.46 -19.61 -20.99
CA ASN A 73 14.53 -18.30 -21.64
C ASN A 73 13.80 -17.19 -20.87
N LEU A 74 13.85 -17.23 -19.54
CA LEU A 74 13.37 -16.11 -18.73
C LEU A 74 14.21 -14.86 -19.03
N THR A 75 13.55 -13.72 -19.12
CA THR A 75 14.21 -12.44 -19.34
C THR A 75 14.68 -11.90 -17.99
N LYS A 76 15.99 -11.83 -17.77
CA LYS A 76 16.57 -11.30 -16.53
C LYS A 76 16.08 -9.87 -16.26
N GLY A 77 15.68 -9.59 -15.03
CA GLY A 77 15.08 -8.32 -14.61
C GLY A 77 13.59 -8.19 -14.90
N ALA A 78 13.02 -9.01 -15.79
CA ALA A 78 11.58 -8.99 -16.03
C ALA A 78 10.79 -9.52 -14.83
N LYS A 79 9.59 -8.98 -14.67
CA LYS A 79 8.65 -9.30 -13.59
C LYS A 79 7.70 -10.37 -14.07
N TYR A 80 7.66 -11.50 -13.37
CA TYR A 80 6.80 -12.62 -13.69
C TYR A 80 5.69 -12.74 -12.66
N THR A 81 4.46 -12.90 -13.15
CA THR A 81 3.28 -13.08 -12.31
C THR A 81 2.77 -14.50 -12.51
N PHE A 82 2.62 -15.23 -11.42
CA PHE A 82 2.22 -16.63 -11.41
C PHE A 82 0.85 -16.77 -10.77
N SER A 83 -0.01 -17.59 -11.35
CA SER A 83 -1.24 -18.01 -10.69
C SER A 83 -1.62 -19.42 -11.07
N CYS A 84 -2.31 -20.12 -10.18
CA CYS A 84 -2.94 -21.39 -10.48
C CYS A 84 -4.03 -21.74 -9.46
N TRP A 85 -4.84 -22.74 -9.78
CA TRP A 85 -5.74 -23.37 -8.83
C TRP A 85 -5.10 -24.63 -8.28
N VAL A 86 -5.13 -24.78 -6.96
CA VAL A 86 -4.49 -25.88 -6.22
C VAL A 86 -5.55 -26.67 -5.45
N ARG A 87 -5.48 -28.00 -5.52
CA ARG A 87 -6.29 -28.89 -4.70
C ARG A 87 -5.40 -29.96 -4.08
N ILE A 88 -5.69 -30.37 -2.85
CA ILE A 88 -4.91 -31.37 -2.12
C ILE A 88 -5.72 -32.63 -1.79
N LYS A 89 -5.03 -33.76 -1.63
CA LYS A 89 -5.51 -34.97 -0.94
C LYS A 89 -4.46 -35.50 0.02
N GLY A 90 -4.89 -36.24 1.04
CA GLY A 90 -4.02 -36.79 2.09
C GLY A 90 -3.95 -35.93 3.37
N ALA A 91 -4.58 -34.75 3.37
CA ALA A 91 -4.77 -33.91 4.55
C ALA A 91 -6.07 -33.10 4.40
N GLY A 92 -6.67 -32.66 5.51
CA GLY A 92 -7.84 -31.78 5.49
C GLY A 92 -7.50 -30.39 4.95
N THR A 93 -6.37 -29.83 5.41
CA THR A 93 -5.80 -28.58 4.94
C THR A 93 -4.27 -28.68 4.84
N ALA A 94 -3.67 -27.92 3.92
CA ALA A 94 -2.23 -27.84 3.75
C ALA A 94 -1.81 -26.49 3.19
N ARG A 95 -0.67 -25.99 3.65
CA ARG A 95 -0.06 -24.79 3.08
C ARG A 95 0.80 -25.21 1.91
N VAL A 96 0.38 -24.83 0.71
CA VAL A 96 1.13 -25.09 -0.51
C VAL A 96 1.92 -23.84 -0.88
N MET A 97 3.21 -24.00 -1.10
CA MET A 97 4.12 -22.94 -1.52
C MET A 97 4.53 -23.15 -2.98
N ALA A 98 4.42 -22.11 -3.79
CA ALA A 98 5.09 -22.04 -5.08
C ALA A 98 6.52 -21.53 -4.85
N ARG A 99 7.50 -22.25 -5.39
CA ARG A 99 8.92 -22.01 -5.16
C ARG A 99 9.69 -22.01 -6.47
N LEU A 100 10.66 -21.11 -6.56
CA LEU A 100 11.51 -20.95 -7.74
C LEU A 100 12.93 -21.39 -7.38
N LEU A 101 13.36 -22.50 -7.96
CA LEU A 101 14.74 -22.98 -7.91
C LEU A 101 15.50 -22.43 -9.13
N THR A 102 16.58 -21.70 -8.89
CA THR A 102 17.46 -21.20 -9.96
C THR A 102 18.70 -22.08 -10.15
N ASP A 103 19.41 -21.92 -11.27
CA ASP A 103 20.63 -22.68 -11.58
C ASP A 103 21.72 -22.53 -10.48
N ASN A 104 21.74 -21.41 -9.77
CA ASN A 104 22.62 -21.16 -8.61
C ASN A 104 22.16 -21.89 -7.34
N SER A 105 21.24 -22.86 -7.46
CA SER A 105 20.65 -23.63 -6.35
C SER A 105 20.01 -22.76 -5.26
N THR A 106 19.62 -21.53 -5.59
CA THR A 106 18.87 -20.67 -4.68
C THR A 106 17.39 -20.95 -4.86
N ASP A 107 16.75 -21.35 -3.77
CA ASP A 107 15.31 -21.59 -3.70
C ASP A 107 14.61 -20.40 -3.02
N LYS A 108 13.60 -19.84 -3.68
CA LYS A 108 12.82 -18.71 -3.18
C LYS A 108 11.33 -19.01 -3.22
N CYS A 109 10.63 -18.71 -2.14
CA CYS A 109 9.17 -18.66 -2.17
C CYS A 109 8.70 -17.53 -3.09
N VAL A 110 7.73 -17.83 -3.96
CA VAL A 110 7.15 -16.88 -4.92
C VAL A 110 5.62 -16.78 -4.81
N GLY A 111 4.99 -17.53 -3.91
CA GLY A 111 3.56 -17.41 -3.59
C GLY A 111 3.10 -18.55 -2.69
N THR A 112 2.00 -18.36 -1.97
CA THR A 112 1.44 -19.36 -1.05
C THR A 112 -0.08 -19.44 -1.17
N VAL A 113 -0.63 -20.58 -0.75
CA VAL A 113 -2.06 -20.78 -0.57
C VAL A 113 -2.33 -21.76 0.57
N SER A 114 -3.35 -21.48 1.38
CA SER A 114 -3.94 -22.49 2.27
C SER A 114 -4.92 -23.33 1.45
N ALA A 115 -4.45 -24.48 0.97
CA ALA A 115 -5.25 -25.42 0.19
C ALA A 115 -6.09 -26.31 1.12
N GLN A 116 -7.31 -26.62 0.69
CA GLN A 116 -8.22 -27.51 1.41
C GLN A 116 -8.52 -28.75 0.58
N SER A 117 -8.83 -29.87 1.25
CA SER A 117 -9.35 -31.04 0.55
C SER A 117 -10.78 -30.79 0.06
N GLY A 118 -11.12 -31.34 -1.11
CA GLY A 118 -12.48 -31.27 -1.66
C GLY A 118 -12.81 -30.02 -2.50
N CYS A 119 -11.96 -28.99 -2.51
CA CYS A 119 -12.12 -27.80 -3.36
C CYS A 119 -10.79 -27.30 -3.94
N TRP A 120 -10.86 -26.31 -4.83
CA TRP A 120 -9.73 -25.66 -5.47
C TRP A 120 -9.48 -24.29 -4.83
N SER A 121 -8.30 -24.10 -4.24
CA SER A 121 -7.85 -22.82 -3.68
C SER A 121 -6.97 -22.08 -4.69
N PHE A 122 -7.08 -20.75 -4.73
CA PHE A 122 -6.32 -19.93 -5.68
C PHE A 122 -4.97 -19.50 -5.10
N LEU A 123 -3.90 -19.84 -5.81
CA LEU A 123 -2.54 -19.37 -5.52
C LEU A 123 -2.20 -18.26 -6.52
N LYS A 124 -1.84 -17.08 -6.01
CA LYS A 124 -1.28 -15.97 -6.79
C LYS A 124 0.07 -15.57 -6.22
N GLY A 125 1.02 -15.26 -7.08
CA GLY A 125 2.38 -14.94 -6.69
C GLY A 125 3.18 -14.33 -7.83
N GLY A 126 4.48 -14.19 -7.62
CA GLY A 126 5.36 -13.68 -8.65
C GLY A 126 6.81 -13.53 -8.20
N PHE A 127 7.66 -13.22 -9.16
CA PHE A 127 9.10 -13.05 -8.95
C PHE A 127 9.72 -12.14 -9.99
N VAL A 128 10.88 -11.57 -9.67
CA VAL A 128 11.78 -10.94 -10.63
C VAL A 128 12.79 -11.98 -11.07
N ALA A 129 12.90 -12.24 -12.38
CA ALA A 129 13.81 -13.25 -12.89
C ALA A 129 15.28 -12.80 -12.73
N THR A 130 16.10 -13.62 -12.07
CA THR A 130 17.55 -13.37 -11.92
C THR A 130 18.39 -14.19 -12.89
N GLU A 131 17.86 -15.34 -13.33
CA GLU A 131 18.49 -16.30 -14.23
C GLU A 131 17.56 -16.64 -15.39
N SER A 132 18.13 -17.13 -16.50
CA SER A 132 17.37 -17.47 -17.70
C SER A 132 16.66 -18.83 -17.61
N ASN A 133 17.16 -19.74 -16.77
CA ASN A 133 16.54 -21.03 -16.52
C ASN A 133 16.21 -21.17 -15.04
N SER A 134 15.06 -21.75 -14.75
CA SER A 134 14.61 -22.01 -13.38
C SER A 134 13.58 -23.13 -13.36
N VAL A 135 13.35 -23.72 -12.20
CA VAL A 135 12.26 -24.67 -11.97
C VAL A 135 11.28 -24.04 -11.00
N LEU A 136 10.05 -23.86 -11.44
CA LEU A 136 8.93 -23.45 -10.61
C LEU A 136 8.19 -24.69 -10.14
N PHE A 137 8.16 -24.96 -8.85
CA PHE A 137 7.52 -26.15 -8.30
C PHE A 137 6.63 -25.80 -7.11
N LEU A 138 5.68 -26.68 -6.81
CA LEU A 138 4.81 -26.55 -5.65
C LEU A 138 5.11 -27.66 -4.64
N GLN A 139 5.12 -27.30 -3.37
CA GLN A 139 5.32 -28.24 -2.27
C GLN A 139 4.48 -27.87 -1.05
N ASP A 140 4.20 -28.84 -0.19
CA ASP A 140 3.70 -28.60 1.17
C ASP A 140 4.79 -27.92 2.00
N SER A 141 4.43 -26.92 2.81
CA SER A 141 5.42 -26.22 3.65
C SER A 141 6.05 -27.13 4.69
N GLN A 142 5.28 -28.08 5.23
CA GLN A 142 5.75 -29.07 6.19
C GLN A 142 6.38 -30.31 5.53
N GLN A 143 6.54 -30.31 4.20
CA GLN A 143 7.09 -31.43 3.42
C GLN A 143 6.40 -32.78 3.69
N ARG A 144 5.10 -32.75 4.01
CA ARG A 144 4.31 -33.96 4.17
C ARG A 144 4.06 -34.59 2.80
N ASP A 145 3.93 -35.92 2.78
CA ASP A 145 3.56 -36.66 1.58
C ASP A 145 2.06 -36.48 1.30
N ILE A 146 1.72 -35.41 0.59
CA ILE A 146 0.35 -35.08 0.16
C ILE A 146 0.26 -34.96 -1.37
N GLU A 147 -0.86 -35.37 -1.94
CA GLU A 147 -1.10 -35.23 -3.38
C GLU A 147 -1.51 -33.79 -3.69
N ILE A 148 -0.69 -33.05 -4.44
CA ILE A 148 -0.98 -31.69 -4.92
C ILE A 148 -1.43 -31.74 -6.38
N SER A 149 -2.66 -31.34 -6.65
CA SER A 149 -3.22 -31.16 -8.00
C SER A 149 -3.21 -29.69 -8.40
N ILE A 150 -2.81 -29.39 -9.64
CA ILE A 150 -2.88 -28.05 -10.23
C ILE A 150 -3.83 -28.03 -11.43
N ALA A 151 -4.61 -26.96 -11.54
CA ALA A 151 -5.36 -26.58 -12.73
C ALA A 151 -5.08 -25.11 -13.09
N SER A 152 -5.28 -24.77 -14.37
CA SER A 152 -5.30 -23.39 -14.86
C SER A 152 -4.08 -22.56 -14.45
N ALA A 153 -2.88 -23.15 -14.56
CA ALA A 153 -1.64 -22.46 -14.29
C ALA A 153 -1.36 -21.39 -15.35
N SER A 154 -0.83 -20.25 -14.91
CA SER A 154 -0.43 -19.14 -15.75
C SER A 154 0.85 -18.50 -15.25
N LEU A 155 1.71 -18.11 -16.19
CA LEU A 155 2.92 -17.34 -15.91
C LEU A 155 3.06 -16.24 -16.96
N GLN A 156 2.91 -14.99 -16.55
CA GLN A 156 2.94 -13.84 -17.46
C GLN A 156 4.13 -12.93 -17.15
N PRO A 157 5.06 -12.71 -18.12
CA PRO A 157 6.12 -11.72 -18.00
C PRO A 157 5.60 -10.30 -18.22
N PHE A 158 6.24 -9.35 -17.55
CA PHE A 158 6.13 -7.91 -17.74
C PHE A 158 7.52 -7.29 -17.76
N THR A 159 7.76 -6.40 -18.72
CA THR A 159 8.93 -5.52 -18.70
C THR A 159 8.77 -4.44 -17.61
N ASP A 160 9.86 -3.76 -17.27
CA ASP A 160 9.80 -2.61 -16.36
C ASP A 160 8.91 -1.49 -16.88
N GLU A 161 8.91 -1.25 -18.19
CA GLU A 161 8.04 -0.27 -18.85
C GLU A 161 6.57 -0.65 -18.71
N GLN A 162 6.21 -1.91 -19.00
CA GLN A 162 4.83 -2.40 -18.82
C GLN A 162 4.38 -2.32 -17.36
N TRP A 163 5.25 -2.71 -16.43
CA TRP A 163 4.94 -2.63 -15.00
C TRP A 163 4.72 -1.18 -14.55
N ARG A 164 5.59 -0.27 -15.01
CA ARG A 164 5.49 1.18 -14.77
C ARG A 164 4.19 1.74 -15.34
N MET A 165 3.84 1.40 -16.58
CA MET A 165 2.59 1.82 -17.23
C MET A 165 1.37 1.40 -16.40
N HIS A 166 1.33 0.16 -15.89
CA HIS A 166 0.24 -0.29 -15.03
C HIS A 166 0.15 0.52 -13.72
N GLN A 167 1.28 0.87 -13.13
CA GLN A 167 1.30 1.71 -11.94
C GLN A 167 0.75 3.11 -12.26
N GLU A 168 1.16 3.71 -13.38
CA GLU A 168 0.65 5.03 -13.81
C GLU A 168 -0.83 5.02 -14.18
N ASP A 169 -1.33 3.96 -14.82
CA ASP A 169 -2.75 3.81 -15.15
C ASP A 169 -3.61 3.69 -13.88
N ASN A 170 -3.12 2.96 -12.87
CA ASN A 170 -3.79 2.88 -11.57
C ASN A 170 -3.73 4.22 -10.83
N ILE A 171 -2.60 4.93 -10.84
CA ILE A 171 -2.48 6.27 -10.25
C ILE A 171 -3.47 7.23 -10.93
N ARG A 172 -3.52 7.24 -12.26
CA ARG A 172 -4.43 8.10 -13.03
C ARG A 172 -5.89 7.84 -12.71
N SER A 173 -6.27 6.58 -12.47
CA SER A 173 -7.67 6.19 -12.23
C SER A 173 -8.09 6.21 -10.75
N LYS A 174 -7.14 6.06 -9.81
CA LYS A 174 -7.43 5.94 -8.36
C LYS A 174 -6.91 7.09 -7.52
N ARG A 175 -5.92 7.83 -8.00
CA ARG A 175 -5.27 8.94 -7.28
C ARG A 175 -5.43 10.28 -7.98
N GLN A 176 -6.02 10.29 -9.17
CA GLN A 176 -6.29 11.49 -9.93
C GLN A 176 -7.72 11.51 -10.48
N ARG A 177 -8.15 12.69 -10.89
CA ARG A 177 -9.44 12.93 -11.55
C ARG A 177 -9.30 14.08 -12.55
N ARG A 178 -9.98 13.96 -13.69
CA ARG A 178 -10.07 15.07 -14.65
C ARG A 178 -11.01 16.14 -14.10
N VAL A 179 -10.61 17.40 -14.21
CA VAL A 179 -11.38 18.56 -13.76
C VAL A 179 -11.57 19.52 -14.92
N ALA A 180 -12.77 20.09 -15.06
CA ALA A 180 -13.09 21.14 -16.01
C ALA A 180 -13.65 22.36 -15.27
N VAL A 181 -12.90 23.47 -15.28
CA VAL A 181 -13.29 24.75 -14.67
C VAL A 181 -13.91 25.62 -15.75
N HIS A 182 -15.20 25.95 -15.59
CA HIS A 182 -15.98 26.77 -16.50
C HIS A 182 -16.06 28.19 -15.95
N ILE A 183 -15.63 29.18 -16.74
CA ILE A 183 -15.71 30.59 -16.35
C ILE A 183 -16.91 31.22 -17.08
N SER A 184 -17.72 31.95 -16.33
CA SER A 184 -18.93 32.60 -16.86
C SER A 184 -19.07 34.04 -16.37
N ASP A 185 -19.81 34.86 -17.10
CA ASP A 185 -20.25 36.18 -16.61
C ASP A 185 -21.47 36.06 -15.69
N ALA A 186 -21.91 37.20 -15.13
CA ALA A 186 -23.10 37.29 -14.29
C ALA A 186 -24.41 36.81 -14.96
N MET A 187 -24.44 36.67 -16.28
CA MET A 187 -25.58 36.16 -17.05
C MET A 187 -25.45 34.67 -17.39
N GLY A 188 -24.39 33.99 -16.91
CA GLY A 188 -24.11 32.59 -17.19
C GLY A 188 -23.50 32.33 -18.57
N ARG A 189 -23.10 33.38 -19.31
CA ARG A 189 -22.44 33.22 -20.61
C ARG A 189 -20.98 32.85 -20.38
N ARG A 190 -20.52 31.82 -21.09
CA ARG A 190 -19.16 31.29 -20.93
C ARG A 190 -18.13 32.28 -21.48
N LEU A 191 -17.05 32.49 -20.73
CA LEU A 191 -15.99 33.45 -21.08
C LEU A 191 -14.78 32.70 -21.64
N GLN A 192 -14.45 33.00 -22.90
CA GLN A 192 -13.22 32.55 -23.56
C GLN A 192 -12.06 33.48 -23.22
N GLY A 193 -10.85 32.95 -23.02
CA GLY A 193 -9.65 33.74 -22.72
C GLY A 193 -9.55 34.25 -21.27
N ALA A 194 -10.33 33.71 -20.34
CA ALA A 194 -10.13 33.94 -18.92
C ALA A 194 -8.90 33.16 -18.42
N ILE A 195 -8.06 33.79 -17.61
CA ILE A 195 -6.88 33.17 -17.00
C ILE A 195 -7.36 32.36 -15.79
N VAL A 196 -6.99 31.08 -15.73
CA VAL A 196 -7.24 30.19 -14.59
C VAL A 196 -5.91 29.72 -14.04
N THR A 197 -5.70 29.89 -12.74
CA THR A 197 -4.56 29.34 -11.97
C THR A 197 -5.09 28.35 -10.94
N ILE A 198 -4.48 27.18 -10.86
CA ILE A 198 -4.81 26.09 -9.94
C ILE A 198 -3.64 25.84 -9.01
N GLU A 199 -3.90 25.92 -7.70
CA GLU A 199 -2.92 25.66 -6.65
C GLU A 199 -3.42 24.52 -5.75
N GLN A 200 -2.69 23.40 -5.68
CA GLN A 200 -2.98 22.34 -4.72
C GLN A 200 -2.64 22.82 -3.30
N LYS A 201 -3.57 22.66 -2.36
CA LYS A 201 -3.43 23.04 -0.94
C LYS A 201 -3.20 21.85 -0.02
N SER A 202 -3.76 20.70 -0.36
CA SER A 202 -3.49 19.45 0.37
C SER A 202 -3.56 18.24 -0.55
N LYS A 203 -2.88 17.17 -0.14
CA LYS A 203 -2.91 15.85 -0.78
C LYS A 203 -3.88 14.96 -0.01
N ALA A 204 -4.78 14.26 -0.70
CA ALA A 204 -5.76 13.38 -0.04
C ALA A 204 -5.16 12.05 0.42
N PHE A 205 -4.14 11.54 -0.27
CA PHE A 205 -3.48 10.28 0.10
C PHE A 205 -2.59 10.49 1.34
N PRO A 206 -2.82 9.76 2.44
CA PRO A 206 -1.95 9.80 3.61
C PRO A 206 -0.58 9.19 3.31
N PHE A 207 0.45 10.03 3.36
CA PHE A 207 1.84 9.66 3.24
C PHE A 207 2.59 10.26 4.43
N GLY A 208 3.15 9.41 5.27
CA GLY A 208 3.68 9.81 6.57
C GLY A 208 4.97 9.12 6.96
N SER A 209 5.49 9.53 8.11
CA SER A 209 6.63 8.88 8.78
C SER A 209 6.38 8.77 10.28
N ALA A 210 6.99 7.78 10.91
CA ALA A 210 7.16 7.73 12.35
C ALA A 210 7.93 8.95 12.85
N ILE A 211 7.52 9.44 14.02
CA ILE A 211 8.24 10.47 14.79
C ILE A 211 8.46 9.96 16.21
N ALA A 212 9.58 10.38 16.80
CA ALA A 212 9.92 10.12 18.19
C ALA A 212 10.07 11.43 18.95
N LYS A 213 10.20 11.38 20.28
CA LYS A 213 10.37 12.55 21.17
C LYS A 213 11.46 13.54 20.74
N THR A 214 12.42 13.12 19.92
CA THR A 214 13.55 13.91 19.40
C THR A 214 13.13 15.07 18.49
N ILE A 215 11.92 15.02 17.93
CA ILE A 215 11.35 16.12 17.16
C ILE A 215 10.90 17.29 18.06
N LEU A 216 10.55 17.02 19.32
CA LEU A 216 9.97 18.04 20.21
C LEU A 216 10.97 19.15 20.52
N GLY A 217 10.64 20.38 20.13
CA GLY A 217 11.49 21.54 20.36
C GLY A 217 12.65 21.65 19.37
N ASN A 218 12.73 20.75 18.38
CA ASN A 218 13.68 20.82 17.29
C ASN A 218 13.01 21.45 16.07
N GLN A 219 12.94 22.78 16.06
CA GLN A 219 12.25 23.55 15.02
C GLN A 219 12.66 23.16 13.58
N PRO A 220 13.96 22.98 13.25
CA PRO A 220 14.36 22.47 11.93
C PRO A 220 13.75 21.10 11.59
N TYR A 221 13.67 20.17 12.54
CA TYR A 221 13.10 18.84 12.28
C TYR A 221 11.57 18.90 12.16
N GLU A 222 10.92 19.73 12.96
CA GLU A 222 9.47 19.97 12.87
C GLU A 222 9.08 20.52 11.49
N ASP A 223 9.84 21.49 10.96
CA ASP A 223 9.61 22.07 9.63
C ASP A 223 9.92 21.05 8.53
N TRP A 224 11.06 20.35 8.63
CA TRP A 224 11.46 19.31 7.67
C TRP A 224 10.39 18.22 7.53
N PHE A 225 9.76 17.81 8.64
CA PHE A 225 8.69 16.82 8.65
C PHE A 225 7.40 17.36 8.02
N ALA A 226 6.96 18.57 8.44
CA ALA A 226 5.71 19.16 8.01
C ALA A 226 5.68 19.52 6.51
N GLU A 227 6.84 19.80 5.91
CA GLU A 227 6.97 20.02 4.47
C GLU A 227 6.69 18.77 3.62
N ARG A 228 6.86 17.57 4.20
CA ARG A 228 6.87 16.30 3.47
C ARG A 228 5.66 15.43 3.71
N PHE A 229 5.17 15.42 4.93
CA PHE A 229 4.22 14.42 5.39
C PHE A 229 2.88 15.04 5.78
N ASN A 230 1.79 14.36 5.44
CA ASN A 230 0.43 14.68 5.91
C ASN A 230 -0.11 13.59 6.86
N ALA A 231 0.74 12.65 7.25
CA ALA A 231 0.43 11.61 8.23
C ALA A 231 1.60 11.37 9.20
N ALA A 232 1.29 10.96 10.43
CA ALA A 232 2.27 10.65 11.47
C ALA A 232 1.89 9.40 12.27
N VAL A 233 2.90 8.75 12.84
CA VAL A 233 2.75 7.70 13.87
C VAL A 233 3.79 7.95 14.94
N PHE A 234 3.48 7.69 16.21
CA PHE A 234 4.47 7.82 17.28
C PHE A 234 5.20 6.50 17.43
N GLU A 235 6.53 6.53 17.29
CA GLU A 235 7.34 5.31 17.19
C GLU A 235 7.26 4.45 18.46
N ASN A 236 7.30 5.11 19.63
CA ASN A 236 7.34 4.42 20.93
C ASN A 236 6.41 5.03 21.98
N GLU A 237 6.03 6.30 21.82
CA GLU A 237 5.48 7.13 22.88
C GLU A 237 4.05 6.74 23.30
N LEU A 238 3.35 5.92 22.51
CA LEU A 238 2.04 5.36 22.87
C LEU A 238 2.11 3.91 23.35
N LYS A 239 3.22 3.19 23.12
CA LYS A 239 3.34 1.77 23.50
C LYS A 239 3.17 1.59 25.01
N TRP A 240 2.67 0.42 25.42
CA TRP A 240 2.23 0.22 26.80
C TRP A 240 3.37 0.40 27.81
N TYR A 241 4.57 -0.11 27.51
CA TYR A 241 5.74 0.08 28.39
C TYR A 241 6.17 1.54 28.55
N ALA A 242 5.88 2.40 27.57
CA ALA A 242 6.23 3.83 27.63
C ALA A 242 5.23 4.62 28.47
N THR A 243 3.95 4.23 28.40
CA THR A 243 2.83 4.97 29.00
C THR A 243 2.40 4.42 30.36
N GLU A 244 2.75 3.18 30.71
CA GLU A 244 2.51 2.58 32.03
C GLU A 244 3.66 1.61 32.42
N PRO A 245 4.85 2.15 32.72
CA PRO A 245 6.01 1.32 33.07
C PRO A 245 5.85 0.57 34.40
N GLU A 246 4.98 1.06 35.28
CA GLU A 246 4.60 0.43 36.56
C GLU A 246 3.08 0.44 36.71
N PRO A 247 2.49 -0.53 37.42
CA PRO A 247 1.02 -0.65 37.52
C PRO A 247 0.37 0.64 38.03
N GLY A 248 -0.55 1.21 37.25
CA GLY A 248 -1.29 2.42 37.59
C GLY A 248 -0.48 3.73 37.52
N LYS A 249 0.82 3.69 37.19
CA LYS A 249 1.64 4.89 37.01
C LYS A 249 1.63 5.34 35.55
N LEU A 250 0.51 5.92 35.15
CA LEU A 250 0.30 6.41 33.78
C LEU A 250 1.14 7.66 33.48
N ASN A 251 1.80 7.69 32.33
CA ASN A 251 2.52 8.84 31.83
C ASN A 251 2.25 9.07 30.33
N TYR A 252 1.40 10.05 30.04
CA TYR A 252 1.04 10.47 28.68
C TYR A 252 1.72 11.77 28.24
N SER A 253 2.69 12.29 29.01
CA SER A 253 3.29 13.60 28.76
C SER A 253 3.93 13.72 27.37
N LEU A 254 4.65 12.68 26.93
CA LEU A 254 5.28 12.65 25.59
C LEU A 254 4.26 12.53 24.45
N PRO A 255 3.35 11.54 24.43
CA PRO A 255 2.35 11.47 23.37
C PRO A 255 1.43 12.70 23.33
N ASP A 256 1.12 13.34 24.46
CA ASP A 256 0.38 14.61 24.48
C ASP A 256 1.15 15.77 23.84
N GLN A 257 2.46 15.82 24.02
CA GLN A 257 3.32 16.82 23.38
C GLN A 257 3.42 16.58 21.88
N LEU A 258 3.62 15.33 21.45
CA LEU A 258 3.66 14.97 20.03
C LEU A 258 2.33 15.25 19.34
N LEU A 259 1.20 14.92 19.99
CA LEU A 259 -0.13 15.21 19.47
C LEU A 259 -0.37 16.73 19.29
N ARG A 260 0.07 17.54 20.25
CA ARG A 260 0.01 19.01 20.11
C ARG A 260 0.89 19.51 18.97
N LEU A 261 2.08 18.94 18.79
CA LEU A 261 2.99 19.29 17.70
C LEU A 261 2.38 18.98 16.33
N VAL A 262 1.93 17.74 16.10
CA VAL A 262 1.39 17.36 14.78
C VAL A 262 0.14 18.19 14.43
N ARG A 263 -0.67 18.56 15.43
CA ARG A 263 -1.79 19.50 15.27
C ARG A 263 -1.36 20.91 14.92
N SER A 264 -0.37 21.47 15.62
CA SER A 264 0.11 22.83 15.33
C SER A 264 0.77 22.93 13.95
N ARG A 265 1.30 21.81 13.45
CA ARG A 265 1.85 21.66 12.10
C ARG A 265 0.82 21.28 11.04
N GLY A 266 -0.46 21.16 11.40
CA GLY A 266 -1.54 20.89 10.45
C GLY A 266 -1.49 19.49 9.82
N ILE A 267 -0.92 18.50 10.52
CA ILE A 267 -0.89 17.10 10.06
C ILE A 267 -2.24 16.45 10.35
N PRO A 268 -3.05 16.13 9.33
CA PRO A 268 -4.44 15.71 9.54
C PRO A 268 -4.61 14.25 9.97
N THR A 269 -3.63 13.38 9.66
CA THR A 269 -3.75 11.93 9.88
C THR A 269 -2.73 11.48 10.92
N ILE A 270 -3.20 10.87 12.00
CA ILE A 270 -2.32 10.32 13.04
C ILE A 270 -2.76 8.88 13.34
N ARG A 271 -1.82 7.94 13.28
CA ARG A 271 -2.05 6.54 13.65
C ARG A 271 -1.70 6.31 15.12
N GLY A 272 -2.59 5.66 15.85
CA GLY A 272 -2.35 5.20 17.22
C GLY A 272 -1.67 3.85 17.21
N HIS A 273 -0.38 3.82 17.55
CA HIS A 273 0.44 2.61 17.56
C HIS A 273 1.11 2.44 18.94
N ASN A 274 0.76 1.45 19.73
CA ASN A 274 -0.34 0.49 19.61
C ASN A 274 -1.06 0.33 20.96
N ILE A 275 -2.22 -0.31 20.97
CA ILE A 275 -2.92 -0.62 22.24
C ILE A 275 -2.19 -1.77 22.95
N PHE A 276 -2.03 -2.88 22.24
CA PHE A 276 -1.33 -4.08 22.66
C PHE A 276 -0.29 -4.53 21.63
N TRP A 277 0.76 -5.15 22.12
CA TRP A 277 1.76 -5.86 21.32
C TRP A 277 1.88 -7.27 21.89
N GLU A 278 1.74 -8.28 21.03
CA GLU A 278 1.68 -9.68 21.43
C GLU A 278 3.05 -10.26 21.81
N ASP A 279 4.15 -9.69 21.33
CA ASP A 279 5.48 -10.14 21.75
C ASP A 279 5.71 -9.78 23.24
N PRO A 280 5.91 -10.77 24.12
CA PRO A 280 6.13 -10.54 25.54
C PRO A 280 7.31 -9.63 25.86
N VAL A 281 8.31 -9.50 24.99
CA VAL A 281 9.48 -8.64 25.26
C VAL A 281 9.12 -7.16 25.27
N TYR A 282 8.06 -6.78 24.57
CA TYR A 282 7.54 -5.41 24.51
C TYR A 282 6.31 -5.19 25.38
N THR A 283 5.90 -6.19 26.16
CA THR A 283 4.87 -6.02 27.19
C THR A 283 5.49 -5.49 28.49
N PRO A 284 4.84 -4.54 29.22
CA PRO A 284 5.38 -4.02 30.48
C PRO A 284 5.77 -5.14 31.45
N SER A 285 6.90 -4.98 32.14
CA SER A 285 7.48 -6.05 32.95
C SER A 285 6.54 -6.60 34.03
N TRP A 286 5.69 -5.74 34.59
CA TRP A 286 4.69 -6.07 35.60
C TRP A 286 3.48 -6.82 35.03
N VAL A 287 3.20 -6.71 33.73
CA VAL A 287 2.10 -7.42 33.04
C VAL A 287 2.51 -8.85 32.65
N ARG A 288 3.79 -9.08 32.31
CA ARG A 288 4.28 -10.36 31.74
C ARG A 288 3.95 -11.61 32.57
N ASN A 289 3.84 -11.45 33.90
CA ASN A 289 3.55 -12.54 34.84
C ASN A 289 2.06 -12.63 35.23
N LEU A 290 1.21 -11.75 34.71
CA LEU A 290 -0.23 -11.80 34.97
C LEU A 290 -0.91 -12.86 34.10
N SER A 291 -2.02 -13.40 34.59
CA SER A 291 -2.91 -14.31 33.85
C SER A 291 -4.34 -14.21 34.37
N GLY A 292 -5.29 -14.82 33.66
CA GLY A 292 -6.70 -14.86 34.07
C GLY A 292 -7.27 -13.48 34.39
N ASN A 293 -8.02 -13.38 35.49
CA ASN A 293 -8.70 -12.14 35.86
C ASN A 293 -7.75 -10.96 36.11
N ALA A 294 -6.54 -11.20 36.64
CA ALA A 294 -5.58 -10.12 36.89
C ALA A 294 -5.07 -9.48 35.58
N LEU A 295 -4.78 -10.31 34.57
CA LEU A 295 -4.40 -9.83 33.25
C LEU A 295 -5.58 -9.14 32.55
N LEU A 296 -6.79 -9.71 32.64
CA LEU A 296 -7.99 -9.10 32.06
C LEU A 296 -8.28 -7.71 32.64
N GLN A 297 -8.08 -7.52 33.96
CA GLN A 297 -8.20 -6.21 34.60
C GLN A 297 -7.15 -5.22 34.09
N ALA A 298 -5.89 -5.65 33.91
CA ALA A 298 -4.84 -4.82 33.34
C ALA A 298 -5.14 -4.40 31.89
N VAL A 299 -5.57 -5.33 31.05
CA VAL A 299 -6.04 -5.08 29.67
C VAL A 299 -7.17 -4.05 29.65
N ASN A 300 -8.19 -4.23 30.48
CA ASN A 300 -9.32 -3.30 30.53
C ASN A 300 -8.90 -1.90 31.00
N SER A 301 -8.03 -1.83 32.00
CA SER A 301 -7.44 -0.57 32.46
C SER A 301 -6.64 0.12 31.35
N ARG A 302 -5.89 -0.65 30.56
CA ARG A 302 -5.12 -0.16 29.41
C ARG A 302 -6.02 0.44 28.33
N ILE A 303 -7.04 -0.28 27.88
CA ILE A 303 -7.99 0.24 26.88
C ILE A 303 -8.69 1.48 27.42
N GLN A 304 -9.19 1.42 28.66
CA GLN A 304 -9.92 2.54 29.26
C GLN A 304 -9.05 3.79 29.38
N SER A 305 -7.84 3.68 29.93
CA SER A 305 -6.94 4.84 30.14
C SER A 305 -6.48 5.47 28.84
N LEU A 306 -6.08 4.64 27.85
CA LEU A 306 -5.57 5.10 26.57
C LEU A 306 -6.69 5.68 25.69
N MET A 307 -7.75 4.91 25.46
CA MET A 307 -8.79 5.29 24.49
C MET A 307 -9.73 6.35 25.03
N SER A 308 -9.99 6.41 26.35
CA SER A 308 -10.79 7.53 26.90
C SER A 308 -10.05 8.86 26.76
N ARG A 309 -8.71 8.85 26.85
CA ARG A 309 -7.88 10.05 26.70
C ARG A 309 -7.80 10.52 25.25
N TYR A 310 -7.67 9.59 24.32
CA TYR A 310 -7.39 9.87 22.91
C TYR A 310 -8.55 9.54 21.96
N LYS A 311 -9.78 9.62 22.47
CA LYS A 311 -11.00 9.41 21.69
C LYS A 311 -11.14 10.48 20.60
N GLY A 312 -11.31 10.06 19.35
CA GLY A 312 -11.45 10.95 18.19
C GLY A 312 -10.13 11.59 17.74
N GLU A 313 -9.02 11.15 18.32
CA GLU A 313 -7.73 11.82 18.23
C GLU A 313 -6.79 11.14 17.23
N PHE A 314 -6.92 9.82 17.10
CA PHE A 314 -6.24 9.02 16.10
C PHE A 314 -7.29 8.48 15.13
N VAL A 315 -7.02 8.61 13.82
CA VAL A 315 -7.92 8.07 12.79
C VAL A 315 -7.91 6.54 12.81
N HIS A 316 -6.77 5.95 13.20
CA HIS A 316 -6.54 4.52 13.23
C HIS A 316 -5.96 4.07 14.57
N TRP A 317 -6.25 2.83 14.97
CA TRP A 317 -5.56 2.16 16.07
C TRP A 317 -5.05 0.78 15.64
N ASP A 318 -3.77 0.52 15.88
CA ASP A 318 -3.23 -0.84 15.90
C ASP A 318 -3.64 -1.46 17.24
N VAL A 319 -4.64 -2.35 17.22
CA VAL A 319 -5.24 -2.90 18.45
C VAL A 319 -4.36 -3.97 19.06
N SER A 320 -4.00 -4.98 18.26
CA SER A 320 -3.00 -5.99 18.63
C SER A 320 -1.95 -6.09 17.52
N ASN A 321 -0.71 -5.77 17.87
CA ASN A 321 0.44 -5.86 16.98
C ASN A 321 1.04 -7.27 17.01
N GLU A 322 1.38 -7.81 15.85
CA GLU A 322 2.17 -9.04 15.67
C GLU A 322 1.50 -10.33 16.19
N MET A 323 0.17 -10.41 16.08
CA MET A 323 -0.59 -11.56 16.59
C MET A 323 -0.51 -12.81 15.72
N LEU A 324 0.13 -12.75 14.55
CA LEU A 324 0.43 -13.94 13.77
C LEU A 324 1.66 -14.69 14.29
N HIS A 325 2.57 -14.01 14.98
CA HIS A 325 3.82 -14.58 15.49
C HIS A 325 3.79 -14.88 16.98
N PHE A 326 2.97 -14.14 17.74
CA PHE A 326 2.90 -14.24 19.19
C PHE A 326 1.45 -14.31 19.68
N ASP A 327 1.24 -15.00 20.80
CA ASP A 327 -0.08 -15.28 21.38
C ASP A 327 -0.14 -14.94 22.89
N PHE A 328 0.60 -13.92 23.34
CA PHE A 328 0.78 -13.64 24.77
C PHE A 328 -0.55 -13.51 25.50
N TYR A 329 -1.51 -12.78 24.93
CA TYR A 329 -2.79 -12.56 25.57
C TYR A 329 -3.72 -13.78 25.44
N GLU A 330 -3.85 -14.38 24.25
CA GLU A 330 -4.76 -15.52 24.04
C GLU A 330 -4.33 -16.77 24.81
N SER A 331 -3.02 -17.03 24.94
CA SER A 331 -2.49 -18.13 25.77
C SER A 331 -2.81 -17.98 27.27
N ARG A 332 -3.15 -16.77 27.74
CA ARG A 332 -3.40 -16.45 29.16
C ARG A 332 -4.84 -16.08 29.50
N LEU A 333 -5.60 -15.61 28.52
CA LEU A 333 -7.00 -15.17 28.65
C LEU A 333 -7.98 -16.06 27.86
N GLY A 334 -7.48 -16.91 26.97
CA GLY A 334 -8.26 -17.76 26.10
C GLY A 334 -8.34 -17.23 24.65
N PRO A 335 -8.79 -18.08 23.70
CA PRO A 335 -8.72 -17.82 22.26
C PRO A 335 -9.62 -16.68 21.75
N ASN A 336 -10.50 -16.13 22.59
CA ASN A 336 -11.37 -15.00 22.23
C ASN A 336 -10.86 -13.66 22.78
N ALA A 337 -9.68 -13.64 23.42
CA ALA A 337 -9.17 -12.43 24.06
C ALA A 337 -8.95 -11.30 23.06
N THR A 338 -8.36 -11.58 21.91
CA THR A 338 -8.08 -10.53 20.92
C THR A 338 -9.37 -10.00 20.29
N ALA A 339 -10.35 -10.85 19.97
CA ALA A 339 -11.67 -10.41 19.54
C ALA A 339 -12.34 -9.46 20.56
N TYR A 340 -12.21 -9.78 21.85
CA TYR A 340 -12.67 -8.91 22.94
C TYR A 340 -11.93 -7.57 22.99
N PHE A 341 -10.63 -7.52 22.69
CA PHE A 341 -9.86 -6.26 22.64
C PHE A 341 -10.39 -5.35 21.55
N PHE A 342 -10.59 -5.89 20.36
CA PHE A 342 -11.14 -5.17 19.21
C PHE A 342 -12.57 -4.67 19.48
N GLU A 343 -13.45 -5.51 20.04
CA GLU A 343 -14.81 -5.11 20.43
C GLU A 343 -14.78 -3.97 21.47
N THR A 344 -13.92 -4.08 22.48
CA THR A 344 -13.81 -3.08 23.55
C THR A 344 -13.19 -1.77 23.05
N ALA A 345 -12.22 -1.85 22.15
CA ALA A 345 -11.65 -0.70 21.48
C ALA A 345 -12.69 0.03 20.64
N LYS A 346 -13.47 -0.71 19.82
CA LYS A 346 -14.52 -0.12 18.98
C LYS A 346 -15.61 0.56 19.78
N ARG A 347 -16.01 -0.02 20.91
CA ARG A 347 -16.97 0.62 21.84
C ARG A 347 -16.41 1.91 22.45
N SER A 348 -15.11 1.95 22.73
CA SER A 348 -14.44 3.11 23.32
C SER A 348 -14.35 4.27 22.32
N ASP A 349 -13.97 3.98 21.08
CA ASP A 349 -13.92 4.93 19.97
C ASP A 349 -14.55 4.36 18.68
N PRO A 350 -15.87 4.56 18.48
CA PRO A 350 -16.58 4.01 17.31
C PRO A 350 -16.14 4.58 15.96
N TRP A 351 -15.48 5.74 15.95
CA TRP A 351 -15.06 6.42 14.72
C TRP A 351 -13.66 6.04 14.26
N ALA A 352 -12.84 5.46 15.16
CA ALA A 352 -11.54 4.94 14.78
C ALA A 352 -11.69 3.70 13.88
N THR A 353 -10.84 3.62 12.86
CA THR A 353 -10.64 2.38 12.09
C THR A 353 -9.62 1.53 12.84
N LEU A 354 -9.99 0.31 13.19
CA LEU A 354 -9.13 -0.58 13.95
C LEU A 354 -8.40 -1.56 13.03
N PHE A 355 -7.09 -1.68 13.22
CA PHE A 355 -6.18 -2.45 12.39
C PHE A 355 -5.66 -3.67 13.13
N MET A 356 -5.55 -4.78 12.41
CA MET A 356 -4.56 -5.84 12.66
C MET A 356 -3.26 -5.43 11.95
N ASN A 357 -2.14 -5.42 12.66
CA ASN A 357 -0.85 -4.98 12.13
C ASN A 357 0.18 -6.07 12.36
N ASP A 358 0.79 -6.57 11.28
CA ASP A 358 1.76 -7.67 11.33
C ASP A 358 2.83 -7.51 10.24
N PHE A 359 4.02 -8.03 10.52
CA PHE A 359 5.15 -8.10 9.58
C PHE A 359 5.20 -9.41 8.79
N ASN A 360 6.07 -9.42 7.78
CA ASN A 360 6.34 -10.55 6.89
C ASN A 360 5.16 -11.04 6.03
N VAL A 361 4.01 -10.35 6.08
CA VAL A 361 2.83 -10.70 5.28
C VAL A 361 3.03 -10.34 3.81
N VAL A 362 3.52 -9.13 3.54
CA VAL A 362 3.69 -8.56 2.19
C VAL A 362 5.13 -8.66 1.70
N GLU A 363 6.06 -8.80 2.63
CA GLU A 363 7.50 -8.76 2.46
C GLU A 363 8.05 -10.07 1.92
N THR A 364 7.44 -11.17 2.34
CA THR A 364 7.87 -12.53 2.01
C THR A 364 6.68 -13.47 2.01
N CYS A 365 6.85 -14.64 1.39
CA CYS A 365 5.94 -15.76 1.57
C CYS A 365 6.64 -16.97 2.21
N GLY A 366 7.89 -16.79 2.63
CA GLY A 366 8.69 -17.79 3.32
C GLY A 366 8.48 -17.82 4.84
N ASP A 367 7.76 -16.84 5.40
CA ASP A 367 7.33 -16.89 6.80
C ASP A 367 6.02 -17.66 6.92
N GLU A 368 6.10 -18.83 7.54
CA GLU A 368 4.98 -19.73 7.70
C GLU A 368 3.91 -19.20 8.65
N ASN A 369 4.26 -18.32 9.59
CA ASN A 369 3.32 -17.79 10.55
C ASN A 369 2.47 -16.66 9.95
N SER A 370 2.99 -15.93 8.96
CA SER A 370 2.34 -14.71 8.45
C SER A 370 2.01 -14.71 6.96
N THR A 371 1.91 -15.87 6.31
CA THR A 371 1.43 -15.92 4.91
C THR A 371 0.08 -15.22 4.74
N VAL A 372 -0.18 -14.68 3.55
CA VAL A 372 -1.44 -13.95 3.24
C VAL A 372 -2.71 -14.72 3.61
N ASP A 373 -2.75 -16.05 3.42
CA ASP A 373 -3.90 -16.86 3.80
C ASP A 373 -4.06 -17.03 5.32
N VAL A 374 -2.95 -17.04 6.08
CA VAL A 374 -3.00 -17.06 7.55
C VAL A 374 -3.53 -15.73 8.06
N TYR A 375 -3.06 -14.61 7.50
CA TYR A 375 -3.59 -13.28 7.81
C TYR A 375 -5.09 -13.21 7.54
N VAL A 376 -5.54 -13.67 6.36
CA VAL A 376 -6.96 -13.73 6.00
C VAL A 376 -7.76 -14.66 6.93
N SER A 377 -7.22 -15.83 7.30
CA SER A 377 -7.87 -16.75 8.25
C SER A 377 -8.05 -16.08 9.61
N ARG A 378 -6.99 -15.43 10.11
CA ARG A 378 -7.02 -14.75 11.40
C ARG A 378 -8.01 -13.59 11.41
N LEU A 379 -8.08 -12.81 10.33
CA LEU A 379 -9.10 -11.78 10.16
C LEU A 379 -10.52 -12.37 10.25
N ARG A 380 -10.78 -13.47 9.54
CA ARG A 380 -12.09 -14.15 9.56
C ARG A 380 -12.44 -14.70 10.94
N GLU A 381 -11.49 -15.31 11.64
CA GLU A 381 -11.68 -15.81 13.00
C GLU A 381 -12.10 -14.68 13.97
N LEU A 382 -11.45 -13.52 13.88
CA LEU A 382 -11.83 -12.36 14.68
C LEU A 382 -13.22 -11.84 14.31
N MET A 383 -13.58 -11.88 13.02
CA MET A 383 -14.92 -11.48 12.56
C MET A 383 -16.02 -12.43 13.05
N ASP A 384 -15.77 -13.74 12.98
CA ASP A 384 -16.68 -14.78 13.49
C ASP A 384 -16.84 -14.70 15.01
N GLY A 385 -15.82 -14.21 15.71
CA GLY A 385 -15.85 -13.88 17.14
C GLY A 385 -16.77 -12.71 17.53
N GLY A 386 -17.48 -12.11 16.58
CA GLY A 386 -18.47 -11.05 16.82
C GLY A 386 -17.93 -9.63 16.63
N TYR A 387 -16.71 -9.49 16.11
CA TYR A 387 -16.09 -8.20 15.81
C TYR A 387 -16.21 -7.84 14.33
N VAL A 388 -16.18 -6.54 14.00
CA VAL A 388 -16.15 -6.07 12.61
C VAL A 388 -14.80 -5.41 12.39
N MET A 389 -13.90 -6.11 11.70
CA MET A 389 -12.60 -5.57 11.28
C MET A 389 -12.80 -4.39 10.34
N ASP A 390 -12.07 -3.30 10.60
CA ASP A 390 -12.16 -2.08 9.80
C ASP A 390 -10.95 -1.86 8.88
N GLY A 391 -9.78 -2.48 9.14
CA GLY A 391 -8.56 -2.20 8.37
C GLY A 391 -7.46 -3.27 8.46
N ILE A 392 -6.59 -3.28 7.44
CA ILE A 392 -5.47 -4.21 7.26
C ILE A 392 -4.16 -3.42 7.35
N GLY A 393 -3.31 -3.77 8.32
CA GLY A 393 -1.99 -3.17 8.54
C GLY A 393 -0.90 -4.16 8.17
N LEU A 394 0.00 -3.72 7.30
CA LEU A 394 1.16 -4.49 6.82
C LEU A 394 2.41 -3.68 7.15
N GLU A 395 3.23 -4.14 8.09
CA GLU A 395 4.38 -3.38 8.57
C GLU A 395 5.34 -3.02 7.43
N ALA A 396 5.58 -3.94 6.50
CA ALA A 396 6.35 -3.69 5.29
C ALA A 396 7.84 -3.40 5.58
N HIS A 397 8.43 -4.17 6.49
CA HIS A 397 9.87 -4.18 6.81
C HIS A 397 10.66 -4.98 5.77
N PHE A 398 11.00 -4.36 4.64
CA PHE A 398 11.65 -5.07 3.54
C PHE A 398 13.17 -5.17 3.72
N THR A 399 13.76 -6.32 3.39
CA THR A 399 15.20 -6.38 3.07
C THR A 399 15.40 -6.20 1.57
N ARG A 400 14.88 -7.12 0.76
CA ARG A 400 14.85 -7.00 -0.70
C ARG A 400 13.40 -7.22 -1.16
N PRO A 401 12.73 -6.22 -1.75
CA PRO A 401 11.36 -6.37 -2.19
C PRO A 401 11.25 -7.32 -3.37
N ASN A 402 10.13 -8.05 -3.43
CA ASN A 402 9.68 -8.80 -4.59
C ASN A 402 8.35 -8.20 -5.05
N VAL A 403 8.40 -7.14 -5.88
CA VAL A 403 7.18 -6.37 -6.22
C VAL A 403 6.07 -7.18 -6.91
N PRO A 404 6.34 -8.22 -7.73
CA PRO A 404 5.29 -9.11 -8.21
C PRO A 404 4.60 -9.93 -7.11
N LEU A 405 5.35 -10.38 -6.10
CA LEU A 405 4.79 -11.07 -4.93
C LEU A 405 3.97 -10.09 -4.07
N MET A 406 4.52 -8.91 -3.77
CA MET A 406 3.83 -7.83 -3.05
C MET A 406 2.48 -7.52 -3.71
N ARG A 407 2.44 -7.26 -5.02
CA ARG A 407 1.18 -7.00 -5.74
C ARG A 407 0.20 -8.17 -5.62
N SER A 408 0.68 -9.41 -5.74
CA SER A 408 -0.18 -10.59 -5.65
C SER A 408 -0.80 -10.79 -4.27
N ILE A 409 -0.06 -10.46 -3.20
CA ILE A 409 -0.56 -10.47 -1.82
C ILE A 409 -1.59 -9.37 -1.63
N LEU A 410 -1.31 -8.15 -2.11
CA LEU A 410 -2.23 -7.02 -2.04
C LEU A 410 -3.54 -7.27 -2.81
N ASP A 411 -3.48 -7.89 -3.99
CA ASP A 411 -4.68 -8.30 -4.75
C ASP A 411 -5.54 -9.27 -3.95
N LYS A 412 -4.91 -10.22 -3.24
CA LYS A 412 -5.63 -11.22 -2.43
C LYS A 412 -6.28 -10.58 -1.20
N LEU A 413 -5.56 -9.69 -0.50
CA LEU A 413 -6.11 -8.93 0.62
C LEU A 413 -7.22 -7.96 0.17
N ALA A 414 -7.11 -7.38 -1.02
CA ALA A 414 -8.10 -6.49 -1.59
C ALA A 414 -9.48 -7.15 -1.77
N THR A 415 -9.54 -8.49 -1.90
CA THR A 415 -10.82 -9.22 -1.98
C THR A 415 -11.68 -9.09 -0.73
N LEU A 416 -11.10 -8.67 0.40
CA LEU A 416 -11.81 -8.47 1.65
C LEU A 416 -12.57 -7.13 1.71
N GLY A 417 -12.30 -6.21 0.79
CA GLY A 417 -12.96 -4.89 0.76
C GLY A 417 -12.60 -3.97 1.92
N LEU A 418 -11.55 -4.29 2.68
CA LEU A 418 -11.04 -3.47 3.78
C LEU A 418 -9.92 -2.53 3.29
N PRO A 419 -9.78 -1.33 3.86
CA PRO A 419 -8.65 -0.45 3.59
C PRO A 419 -7.33 -1.09 4.03
N ILE A 420 -6.31 -1.02 3.16
CA ILE A 420 -4.98 -1.58 3.43
C ILE A 420 -3.99 -0.45 3.62
N TRP A 421 -3.14 -0.55 4.64
CA TRP A 421 -2.06 0.40 4.89
C TRP A 421 -0.72 -0.32 4.92
N LEU A 422 0.30 0.29 4.31
CA LEU A 422 1.69 -0.04 4.61
C LEU A 422 2.08 0.83 5.81
N THR A 423 2.33 0.22 6.96
CA THR A 423 2.28 0.92 8.26
C THR A 423 3.65 1.28 8.81
N GLU A 424 4.72 0.62 8.40
CA GLU A 424 6.06 0.76 8.98
C GLU A 424 7.18 0.59 7.92
N VAL A 425 6.95 1.11 6.70
CA VAL A 425 7.85 0.89 5.56
C VAL A 425 9.27 1.36 5.86
N ASP A 426 10.20 0.42 5.83
CA ASP A 426 11.63 0.68 5.81
C ASP A 426 12.37 -0.39 5.00
N ILE A 427 13.63 -0.09 4.68
CA ILE A 427 14.55 -1.03 4.06
C ILE A 427 15.66 -1.38 5.05
N SER A 428 15.93 -2.67 5.24
CA SER A 428 16.93 -3.19 6.18
C SER A 428 18.25 -2.41 6.16
N LYS A 429 18.77 -2.08 7.35
CA LYS A 429 20.08 -1.42 7.55
C LYS A 429 21.29 -2.25 7.13
N THR A 430 21.09 -3.53 6.78
CA THR A 430 22.16 -4.39 6.28
C THR A 430 22.60 -4.03 4.86
N LEU A 431 21.87 -3.13 4.20
CA LEU A 431 22.13 -2.66 2.84
C LEU A 431 22.73 -1.25 2.88
N ASP A 432 23.51 -0.91 1.86
CA ASP A 432 24.00 0.46 1.69
C ASP A 432 22.86 1.42 1.30
N HIS A 433 23.08 2.72 1.50
CA HIS A 433 22.04 3.74 1.30
C HIS A 433 21.52 3.81 -0.16
N GLU A 434 22.33 3.52 -1.18
CA GLU A 434 21.90 3.55 -2.58
C GLU A 434 20.99 2.35 -2.89
N THR A 435 21.34 1.18 -2.37
CA THR A 435 20.49 0.00 -2.45
C THR A 435 19.18 0.20 -1.67
N GLN A 436 19.23 0.78 -0.46
CA GLN A 436 18.03 1.15 0.30
C GLN A 436 17.13 2.10 -0.51
N ALA A 437 17.70 3.14 -1.14
CA ALA A 437 16.96 4.09 -1.94
C ALA A 437 16.26 3.42 -3.15
N THR A 438 16.97 2.54 -3.84
CA THR A 438 16.42 1.78 -4.98
C THR A 438 15.23 0.92 -4.57
N TYR A 439 15.36 0.16 -3.47
CA TYR A 439 14.30 -0.71 -2.98
C TYR A 439 13.14 0.07 -2.36
N LEU A 440 13.42 1.18 -1.68
CA LEU A 440 12.37 2.07 -1.19
C LEU A 440 11.52 2.59 -2.34
N GLU A 441 12.14 3.04 -3.43
CA GLU A 441 11.40 3.52 -4.60
C GLU A 441 10.48 2.45 -5.19
N GLU A 442 10.94 1.20 -5.29
CA GLU A 442 10.13 0.08 -5.76
C GLU A 442 8.90 -0.15 -4.87
N VAL A 443 9.09 -0.20 -3.54
CA VAL A 443 8.01 -0.42 -2.57
C VAL A 443 7.01 0.73 -2.58
N LEU A 444 7.47 1.98 -2.55
CA LEU A 444 6.58 3.14 -2.51
C LEU A 444 5.75 3.28 -3.78
N ARG A 445 6.35 3.02 -4.95
CA ARG A 445 5.61 3.05 -6.22
C ARG A 445 4.59 1.92 -6.31
N GLU A 446 4.93 0.73 -5.81
CA GLU A 446 3.98 -0.38 -5.75
C GLU A 446 2.82 -0.07 -4.80
N GLY A 447 3.11 0.39 -3.58
CA GLY A 447 2.10 0.77 -2.59
C GLY A 447 1.19 1.90 -3.06
N PHE A 448 1.75 3.01 -3.57
CA PHE A 448 0.95 4.19 -3.94
C PHE A 448 0.02 3.91 -5.13
N SER A 449 0.51 3.12 -6.09
CA SER A 449 -0.26 2.77 -7.29
C SER A 449 -1.28 1.66 -7.08
N HIS A 450 -1.15 0.80 -6.07
CA HIS A 450 -2.11 -0.27 -5.84
C HIS A 450 -3.48 0.30 -5.41
N PRO A 451 -4.59 -0.04 -6.10
CA PRO A 451 -5.90 0.58 -5.86
C PRO A 451 -6.42 0.48 -4.42
N SER A 452 -6.13 -0.63 -3.73
CA SER A 452 -6.63 -0.91 -2.38
C SER A 452 -5.73 -0.43 -1.24
N ILE A 453 -4.58 0.18 -1.55
CA ILE A 453 -3.77 0.84 -0.52
C ILE A 453 -4.38 2.21 -0.23
N ASN A 454 -4.57 2.53 1.04
CA ASN A 454 -5.20 3.77 1.50
C ASN A 454 -4.24 4.70 2.23
N GLY A 455 -3.02 4.25 2.56
CA GLY A 455 -1.99 5.09 3.14
C GLY A 455 -0.65 4.37 3.25
N ILE A 456 0.42 5.16 3.36
CA ILE A 456 1.79 4.67 3.56
C ILE A 456 2.43 5.45 4.70
N MET A 457 3.01 4.72 5.63
CA MET A 457 3.80 5.25 6.74
C MET A 457 5.21 4.67 6.67
N LEU A 458 6.21 5.55 6.71
CA LEU A 458 7.62 5.18 6.76
C LEU A 458 8.08 4.99 8.22
N TRP A 459 8.90 3.99 8.51
CA TRP A 459 9.44 3.79 9.88
C TRP A 459 10.82 4.44 10.06
N THR A 460 10.84 5.76 9.89
CA THR A 460 12.10 6.54 9.75
C THR A 460 12.30 7.61 10.83
N ALA A 461 11.81 7.35 12.05
CA ALA A 461 12.00 8.28 13.17
C ALA A 461 13.50 8.51 13.44
N LEU A 462 13.91 9.77 13.53
CA LEU A 462 15.31 10.16 13.71
C LEU A 462 15.69 10.18 15.20
N HIS A 463 16.71 9.42 15.59
CA HIS A 463 17.31 9.45 16.93
C HIS A 463 18.75 9.95 16.90
N PRO A 464 19.36 10.32 18.05
CA PRO A 464 20.75 10.78 18.09
C PRO A 464 21.76 9.80 17.47
N ASN A 465 21.46 8.50 17.51
CA ASN A 465 22.32 7.43 17.00
C ASN A 465 21.86 6.90 15.62
N GLY A 466 20.99 7.61 14.91
CA GLY A 466 20.39 7.18 13.64
C GLY A 466 18.96 6.68 13.80
N CYS A 467 18.52 5.81 12.90
CA CYS A 467 17.15 5.30 12.83
C CYS A 467 17.15 3.78 13.01
N TYR A 468 15.97 3.17 13.11
CA TYR A 468 15.83 1.73 13.34
C TYR A 468 16.47 0.87 12.22
N GLN A 469 15.97 1.00 10.98
CA GLN A 469 16.52 0.35 9.78
C GLN A 469 16.99 1.36 8.73
N MET A 470 16.23 2.43 8.54
CA MET A 470 16.43 3.36 7.44
C MET A 470 16.20 4.78 7.94
N CYS A 471 17.14 5.67 7.62
CA CYS A 471 16.95 7.11 7.81
C CYS A 471 16.62 7.76 6.47
N LEU A 472 15.86 8.84 6.48
CA LEU A 472 15.71 9.73 5.31
C LEU A 472 16.77 10.82 5.28
N THR A 473 17.39 11.09 6.43
CA THR A 473 18.30 12.22 6.62
C THR A 473 19.37 11.93 7.67
N ASP A 474 20.49 12.65 7.62
CA ASP A 474 21.50 12.65 8.69
C ASP A 474 21.03 13.50 9.90
N ASN A 475 21.86 13.57 10.95
CA ASN A 475 21.54 14.35 12.15
C ASN A 475 21.48 15.88 11.93
N ASN A 476 21.95 16.37 10.78
CA ASN A 476 21.89 17.78 10.40
C ASN A 476 20.73 18.07 9.43
N LEU A 477 19.84 17.09 9.21
CA LEU A 477 18.71 17.18 8.30
C LEU A 477 19.12 17.31 6.82
N HIS A 478 20.32 16.84 6.43
CA HIS A 478 20.66 16.63 5.03
C HIS A 478 20.09 15.31 4.53
N ASN A 479 19.41 15.32 3.38
CA ASN A 479 18.82 14.10 2.84
C ASN A 479 19.89 13.04 2.53
N LEU A 480 19.61 11.81 2.95
CA LEU A 480 20.25 10.60 2.45
C LEU A 480 19.60 10.21 1.11
N PRO A 481 20.18 9.27 0.33
CA PRO A 481 19.59 8.79 -0.92
C PRO A 481 18.11 8.39 -0.84
N THR A 482 17.70 7.78 0.27
CA THR A 482 16.30 7.44 0.60
C THR A 482 15.42 8.69 0.76
N GLY A 483 15.91 9.75 1.41
CA GLY A 483 15.21 11.04 1.49
C GLY A 483 15.09 11.74 0.13
N VAL A 484 16.11 11.61 -0.73
CA VAL A 484 16.05 12.10 -2.12
C VAL A 484 14.95 11.37 -2.91
N VAL A 485 14.81 10.06 -2.73
CA VAL A 485 13.72 9.28 -3.33
C VAL A 485 12.36 9.76 -2.86
N VAL A 486 12.16 9.97 -1.55
CA VAL A 486 10.90 10.47 -1.00
C VAL A 486 10.55 11.86 -1.55
N ASP A 487 11.50 12.80 -1.54
CA ASP A 487 11.27 14.15 -2.07
C ASP A 487 10.96 14.13 -3.58
N LYS A 488 11.58 13.22 -4.34
CA LYS A 488 11.28 13.01 -5.76
C LYS A 488 9.84 12.51 -5.97
N LEU A 489 9.43 11.48 -5.24
CA LEU A 489 8.10 10.88 -5.39
C LEU A 489 7.00 11.84 -4.92
N LEU A 490 7.21 12.60 -3.85
CA LEU A 490 6.26 13.62 -3.40
C LEU A 490 6.01 14.70 -4.46
N LYS A 491 7.06 15.09 -5.22
CA LYS A 491 6.97 16.02 -6.37
C LYS A 491 6.36 15.41 -7.62
N GLU A 492 6.40 14.09 -7.74
CA GLU A 492 5.74 13.34 -8.81
C GLU A 492 4.25 13.17 -8.51
N TRP A 493 3.90 12.95 -7.24
CA TRP A 493 2.55 12.72 -6.74
C TRP A 493 1.86 14.00 -6.26
N GLU A 494 1.97 15.04 -7.07
CA GLU A 494 1.31 16.31 -6.82
C GLU A 494 0.84 16.97 -8.12
N THR A 495 -0.19 17.79 -7.98
CA THR A 495 -0.61 18.68 -9.06
C THR A 495 0.24 19.93 -8.96
N LYS A 496 1.25 20.02 -9.82
CA LYS A 496 2.03 21.26 -9.98
C LYS A 496 1.10 22.40 -10.34
N GLU A 497 1.48 23.63 -10.00
CA GLU A 497 0.70 24.81 -10.36
C GLU A 497 0.35 24.78 -11.85
N VAL A 498 -0.94 24.79 -12.15
CA VAL A 498 -1.44 24.76 -13.53
C VAL A 498 -2.02 26.13 -13.82
N LYS A 499 -1.51 26.78 -14.87
CA LYS A 499 -2.02 28.06 -15.36
C LYS A 499 -2.36 27.97 -16.84
N GLY A 500 -3.54 28.46 -17.21
CA GLY A 500 -3.98 28.44 -18.59
C GLY A 500 -5.09 29.43 -18.89
N LEU A 501 -5.52 29.44 -20.15
CA LEU A 501 -6.65 30.24 -20.63
C LEU A 501 -7.86 29.33 -20.88
N THR A 502 -9.06 29.82 -20.61
CA THR A 502 -10.28 29.12 -21.05
C THR A 502 -10.37 29.08 -22.57
N GLY A 503 -10.69 27.91 -23.10
CA GLY A 503 -10.88 27.71 -24.54
C GLY A 503 -12.23 28.20 -25.04
N ASP A 504 -12.58 27.85 -26.28
CA ASP A 504 -13.80 28.30 -26.99
C ASP A 504 -15.10 27.89 -26.29
N ARG A 505 -15.03 26.84 -25.45
CA ARG A 505 -16.14 26.38 -24.60
C ARG A 505 -16.19 27.09 -23.24
N GLY A 506 -15.36 28.11 -23.04
CA GLY A 506 -15.16 28.84 -21.79
C GLY A 506 -14.71 27.98 -20.62
N SER A 507 -14.04 26.85 -20.89
CA SER A 507 -13.52 25.94 -19.88
C SER A 507 -12.01 25.78 -19.96
N PHE A 508 -11.41 25.49 -18.81
CA PHE A 508 -10.04 25.07 -18.66
C PHE A 508 -10.01 23.67 -18.03
N ASP A 509 -9.46 22.69 -18.74
CA ASP A 509 -9.44 21.29 -18.35
C ASP A 509 -8.04 20.89 -17.89
N PHE A 510 -7.94 20.12 -16.80
CA PHE A 510 -6.66 19.58 -16.32
C PHE A 510 -6.85 18.25 -15.58
N GLN A 511 -5.77 17.52 -15.38
CA GLN A 511 -5.74 16.32 -14.54
C GLN A 511 -5.23 16.71 -13.16
N ALA A 512 -6.00 16.38 -12.11
CA ALA A 512 -5.69 16.73 -10.74
C ALA A 512 -5.46 15.47 -9.91
N PHE A 513 -4.46 15.46 -9.04
CA PHE A 513 -4.41 14.50 -7.92
C PHE A 513 -5.58 14.75 -6.95
N LEU A 514 -5.94 13.74 -6.15
CA LEU A 514 -6.99 13.93 -5.16
C LEU A 514 -6.50 14.85 -4.03
N GLY A 515 -7.34 15.78 -3.59
CA GLY A 515 -7.00 16.76 -2.56
C GLY A 515 -7.79 18.06 -2.65
N GLU A 516 -7.37 19.05 -1.85
CA GLU A 516 -7.98 20.37 -1.82
C GLU A 516 -7.20 21.37 -2.67
N TYR A 517 -7.91 22.27 -3.34
CA TYR A 517 -7.36 23.22 -4.28
C TYR A 517 -7.90 24.63 -4.06
N LYS A 518 -7.05 25.61 -4.37
CA LYS A 518 -7.43 27.01 -4.60
C LYS A 518 -7.44 27.26 -6.10
N VAL A 519 -8.54 27.84 -6.59
CA VAL A 519 -8.75 28.20 -8.00
C VAL A 519 -8.88 29.71 -8.09
N ILE A 520 -8.01 30.32 -8.88
CA ILE A 520 -8.01 31.77 -9.14
C ILE A 520 -8.37 31.97 -10.60
N ALA A 521 -9.43 32.74 -10.85
CA ALA A 521 -9.88 33.05 -12.20
C ALA A 521 -9.88 34.57 -12.43
N THR A 522 -9.29 35.01 -13.54
CA THR A 522 -9.14 36.43 -13.90
C THR A 522 -9.64 36.67 -15.32
N PHE A 523 -10.53 37.65 -15.48
CA PHE A 523 -10.99 38.12 -16.79
C PHE A 523 -11.10 39.65 -16.82
N GLY A 524 -10.35 40.29 -17.71
CA GLY A 524 -10.18 41.73 -17.71
C GLY A 524 -9.55 42.22 -16.40
N ALA A 525 -10.21 43.15 -15.71
CA ALA A 525 -9.75 43.69 -14.42
C ALA A 525 -10.30 42.94 -13.19
N LYS A 526 -11.12 41.90 -13.39
CA LYS A 526 -11.76 41.16 -12.30
C LYS A 526 -11.02 39.87 -12.01
N THR A 527 -10.87 39.56 -10.72
CA THR A 527 -10.31 38.30 -10.23
C THR A 527 -11.24 37.72 -9.17
N VAL A 528 -11.51 36.43 -9.25
CA VAL A 528 -12.30 35.66 -8.30
C VAL A 528 -11.46 34.49 -7.80
N GLU A 529 -11.56 34.21 -6.50
CA GLU A 529 -10.95 33.06 -5.85
C GLU A 529 -12.06 32.10 -5.39
N SER A 530 -11.81 30.80 -5.54
CA SER A 530 -12.71 29.74 -5.08
C SER A 530 -11.91 28.52 -4.60
N SER A 531 -12.53 27.67 -3.78
CA SER A 531 -11.97 26.39 -3.36
C SER A 531 -12.59 25.23 -4.14
N LEU A 532 -11.82 24.17 -4.35
CA LEU A 532 -12.26 22.95 -5.02
C LEU A 532 -11.72 21.72 -4.28
N SER A 533 -12.62 20.83 -3.87
CA SER A 533 -12.26 19.51 -3.35
C SER A 533 -12.33 18.49 -4.48
N VAL A 534 -11.20 17.84 -4.79
CA VAL A 534 -11.11 16.79 -5.80
C VAL A 534 -11.11 15.43 -5.11
N CYS A 535 -12.28 14.79 -5.10
CA CYS A 535 -12.46 13.42 -4.59
C CYS A 535 -12.48 12.40 -5.73
N GLN A 536 -12.24 11.13 -5.39
CA GLN A 536 -12.26 10.03 -6.35
C GLN A 536 -13.59 9.97 -7.13
N GLY A 537 -13.51 9.68 -8.42
CA GLY A 537 -14.68 9.50 -9.29
C GLY A 537 -14.28 9.29 -10.74
N ASP A 538 -15.09 8.53 -11.47
CA ASP A 538 -14.80 8.14 -12.86
C ASP A 538 -15.12 9.25 -13.88
N GLU A 539 -16.08 10.11 -13.55
CA GLU A 539 -16.48 11.22 -14.40
C GLU A 539 -15.63 12.48 -14.17
N THR A 540 -15.53 13.31 -15.21
CA THR A 540 -14.90 14.64 -15.09
C THR A 540 -15.64 15.47 -14.04
N LEU A 541 -14.89 16.09 -13.12
CA LEU A 541 -15.44 17.01 -12.14
C LEU A 541 -15.62 18.39 -12.78
N HIS A 542 -16.85 18.90 -12.78
CA HIS A 542 -17.18 20.21 -13.34
C HIS A 542 -17.33 21.26 -12.23
N MET A 543 -16.65 22.39 -12.38
CA MET A 543 -16.78 23.56 -11.50
C MET A 543 -17.17 24.78 -12.33
N ILE A 544 -18.09 25.60 -11.86
CA ILE A 544 -18.48 26.85 -12.53
C ILE A 544 -18.10 28.03 -11.63
N ILE A 545 -17.36 29.00 -12.18
CA ILE A 545 -16.95 30.22 -11.49
C ILE A 545 -17.50 31.44 -12.24
N PRO A 546 -18.43 32.21 -11.64
CA PRO A 546 -18.90 33.47 -12.20
C PRO A 546 -17.94 34.63 -11.91
N ILE A 547 -17.70 35.51 -12.89
CA ILE A 547 -16.84 36.72 -12.80
C ILE A 547 -17.61 38.01 -13.18
#